data_AF-X1GX11-F1
#
_entry.id   AF-X1GX11-F1
#
_cell.length_a   1.000
_cell.length_b   1.000
_cell.length_c   1.000
_cell.angle_alpha   90.00
_cell.angle_beta   90.00
_cell.angle_gamma   90.00
#
_symmetry.space_group_name_H-M   'P 1'
#
loop_
_entity.id
_entity.type
_entity.pdbx_description
1 polymer ?
#
loop_
_entity_poly.entity_id
_entity_poly.type
_entity_poly.pdbx_seq_one_letter_code
_entity_poly.pdbx_strand_id
1 'polypeptide(L)'
;MNELHLQDKFLIPFFTDNVNGLGYREVKANTIANNLIIEEDLKEFLSQTVLNKSNYYKLLKKYKSNEEKLIKEFIEELLNRIKDSRNMALFFNTNKSITFKGLKFYLFYPSESETYQNELFDQNIFSVVQELPYKYKYDGEILFSFRPDITIFLNGVFLSYSELKSNFSGQNAGKNGRNKIAKDYREAVINYLQIAKFNDISQKIRKDFLKIFEKAIHITTTSFSIKL
;
A
#
# COMPACT_ATOMS: atom_id res chain seq x y z
N MET A 1 -2.84 -11.29 27.95
CA MET A 1 -2.79 -10.19 26.95
C MET A 1 -2.58 -10.84 25.59
N ASN A 2 -3.49 -10.65 24.63
CA ASN A 2 -3.39 -11.22 23.28
C ASN A 2 -2.68 -10.24 22.32
N GLU A 3 -2.14 -10.73 21.21
CA GLU A 3 -1.43 -9.96 20.19
C GLU A 3 -2.25 -8.78 19.66
N LEU A 4 -3.54 -8.96 19.38
CA LEU A 4 -4.45 -7.88 18.97
C LEU A 4 -4.54 -6.75 20.03
N HIS A 5 -4.56 -7.10 21.31
CA HIS A 5 -4.60 -6.11 22.39
C HIS A 5 -3.29 -5.30 22.46
N LEU A 6 -2.15 -5.89 22.11
CA LEU A 6 -0.87 -5.18 22.01
C LEU A 6 -0.86 -4.24 20.80
N GLN A 7 -1.40 -4.69 19.67
CA GLN A 7 -1.52 -3.89 18.46
C GLN A 7 -2.36 -2.64 18.71
N ASP A 8 -3.59 -2.82 19.20
CA ASP A 8 -4.53 -1.73 19.45
C ASP A 8 -4.05 -0.76 20.53
N LYS A 9 -3.40 -1.26 21.59
CA LYS A 9 -3.02 -0.43 22.74
C LYS A 9 -1.72 0.34 22.53
N PHE A 10 -0.78 -0.17 21.74
CA PHE A 10 0.56 0.42 21.63
C PHE A 10 0.97 0.73 20.20
N LEU A 11 0.72 -0.18 19.27
CA LEU A 11 1.24 -0.03 17.91
C LEU A 11 0.43 0.97 17.10
N ILE A 12 -0.89 0.89 17.16
CA ILE A 12 -1.74 1.84 16.46
C ILE A 12 -1.57 3.26 17.00
N PRO A 13 -1.56 3.49 18.33
CA PRO A 13 -1.21 4.80 18.88
C PRO A 13 0.17 5.29 18.43
N PHE A 14 1.19 4.42 18.35
CA PHE A 14 2.50 4.82 17.81
C PHE A 14 2.41 5.27 16.34
N PHE A 15 1.61 4.61 15.51
CA PHE A 15 1.40 5.06 14.13
C PHE A 15 0.60 6.36 14.05
N THR A 16 -0.47 6.52 14.84
CA THR A 16 -1.51 7.54 14.60
C THR A 16 -1.41 8.78 15.47
N ASP A 17 -0.67 8.74 16.59
CA ASP A 17 -0.45 9.92 17.43
C ASP A 17 0.36 10.98 16.64
N ASN A 18 -0.20 12.18 16.49
CA ASN A 18 0.40 13.30 15.76
C ASN A 18 1.50 14.03 16.55
N VAL A 19 1.61 13.78 17.86
CA VAL A 19 2.55 14.46 18.77
C VAL A 19 3.69 13.53 19.13
N ASN A 20 3.38 12.30 19.56
CA ASN A 20 4.37 11.33 20.05
C ASN A 20 4.58 10.14 19.11
N GLY A 21 3.83 10.08 18.01
CA GLY A 21 3.85 9.00 17.03
C GLY A 21 4.28 9.46 15.65
N LEU A 22 3.86 8.70 14.63
CA LEU A 22 4.17 8.99 13.23
C LEU A 22 3.13 9.85 12.51
N GLY A 23 1.99 10.14 13.15
CA GLY A 23 0.90 10.94 12.57
C GLY A 23 0.19 10.30 11.37
N TYR A 24 0.20 8.97 11.25
CA TYR A 24 -0.45 8.24 10.16
C TYR A 24 -1.96 8.21 10.38
N ARG A 25 -2.71 8.14 9.28
CA ARG A 25 -4.16 7.90 9.30
C ARG A 25 -4.45 6.41 9.47
N GLU A 26 -5.25 6.04 10.46
CA GLU A 26 -5.80 4.68 10.51
C GLU A 26 -6.93 4.53 9.50
N VAL A 27 -6.83 3.53 8.62
CA VAL A 27 -7.88 3.20 7.64
C VAL A 27 -8.39 1.79 7.90
N LYS A 28 -9.72 1.60 7.84
CA LYS A 28 -10.34 0.29 8.06
C LYS A 28 -10.15 -0.60 6.83
N ALA A 29 -9.69 -1.84 7.05
CA ALA A 29 -9.35 -2.76 5.97
C ALA A 29 -10.50 -3.07 4.99
N ASN A 30 -11.76 -2.97 5.43
CA ASN A 30 -12.94 -3.24 4.60
C ASN A 30 -13.23 -2.14 3.56
N THR A 31 -12.57 -0.98 3.63
CA THR A 31 -12.70 0.09 2.63
C THR A 31 -11.68 -0.03 1.49
N ILE A 32 -10.76 -1.00 1.58
CA ILE A 32 -9.65 -1.17 0.64
C ILE A 32 -9.94 -2.34 -0.28
N ALA A 33 -9.94 -2.07 -1.59
CA ALA A 33 -10.07 -3.12 -2.59
C ALA A 33 -8.77 -3.94 -2.74
N ASN A 34 -8.88 -5.14 -3.33
CA ASN A 34 -7.74 -6.01 -3.63
C ASN A 34 -6.70 -5.41 -4.62
N ASN A 35 -6.97 -4.21 -5.15
CA ASN A 35 -6.02 -3.45 -5.95
C ASN A 35 -4.93 -2.77 -5.10
N LEU A 36 -5.04 -2.82 -3.77
CA LEU A 36 -4.11 -2.19 -2.82
C LEU A 36 -4.03 -0.66 -2.99
N ILE A 37 -5.20 -0.04 -3.20
CA ILE A 37 -5.37 1.41 -3.25
C ILE A 37 -6.39 1.84 -2.20
N ILE A 38 -6.07 2.88 -1.44
CA ILE A 38 -7.02 3.63 -0.61
C ILE A 38 -7.50 4.81 -1.46
N GLU A 39 -8.69 4.67 -2.05
CA GLU A 39 -9.20 5.64 -3.02
C GLU A 39 -9.42 7.02 -2.39
N GLU A 40 -9.84 7.07 -1.12
CA GLU A 40 -10.08 8.30 -0.38
C GLU A 40 -8.80 9.12 -0.19
N ASP A 41 -7.72 8.48 0.27
CA ASP A 41 -6.41 9.14 0.44
C ASP A 41 -5.83 9.60 -0.89
N LEU A 42 -5.94 8.78 -1.94
CA LEU A 42 -5.46 9.15 -3.28
C LEU A 42 -6.23 10.37 -3.80
N LYS A 43 -7.56 10.37 -3.67
CA LYS A 43 -8.43 11.47 -4.07
C LYS A 43 -8.10 12.74 -3.27
N GLU A 44 -7.94 12.64 -1.96
CA GLU A 44 -7.58 13.77 -1.10
C GLU A 44 -6.23 14.35 -1.51
N PHE A 45 -5.21 13.50 -1.67
CA PHE A 45 -3.89 13.94 -2.10
C PHE A 45 -3.92 14.66 -3.46
N LEU A 46 -4.67 14.13 -4.44
CA LEU A 46 -4.79 14.76 -5.76
C LEU A 46 -5.60 16.06 -5.73
N SER A 47 -6.65 16.14 -4.91
CA SER A 47 -7.60 17.27 -4.92
C SER A 47 -7.23 18.41 -3.98
N GLN A 48 -6.48 18.14 -2.91
CA GLN A 48 -6.21 19.14 -1.86
C GLN A 48 -4.80 19.69 -1.87
N THR A 49 -3.81 18.94 -2.36
CA THR A 49 -2.41 19.36 -2.23
C THR A 49 -1.99 20.40 -3.28
N VAL A 50 -1.04 21.24 -2.90
CA VAL A 50 -0.68 22.47 -3.61
C VAL A 50 -0.28 22.20 -5.07
N LEU A 51 0.51 21.15 -5.34
CA LEU A 51 0.99 20.88 -6.69
C LEU A 51 -0.02 20.13 -7.58
N ASN A 52 -1.05 19.50 -7.01
CA ASN A 52 -2.03 18.70 -7.74
C ASN A 52 -3.39 19.39 -7.93
N LYS A 53 -3.86 20.14 -6.92
CA LYS A 53 -5.21 20.70 -6.82
C LYS A 53 -5.70 21.41 -8.08
N SER A 54 -4.87 22.29 -8.66
CA SER A 54 -5.22 23.03 -9.88
C SER A 54 -5.47 22.10 -11.07
N ASN A 55 -4.59 21.12 -11.28
CA ASN A 55 -4.72 20.16 -12.38
C ASN A 55 -5.87 19.17 -12.14
N TYR A 56 -6.13 18.80 -10.88
CA TYR A 56 -7.28 17.98 -10.52
C TYR A 56 -8.60 18.60 -10.94
N TYR A 57 -8.84 19.87 -10.59
CA TYR A 57 -10.09 20.55 -10.99
C TYR A 57 -10.19 20.81 -12.50
N LYS A 58 -9.06 21.04 -13.19
CA LYS A 58 -9.04 21.10 -14.67
C LYS A 58 -9.42 19.75 -15.28
N LEU A 59 -8.92 18.65 -14.73
CA LEU A 59 -9.26 17.31 -15.17
C LEU A 59 -10.72 16.98 -14.89
N LEU A 60 -11.22 17.29 -13.69
CA LEU A 60 -12.60 17.05 -13.29
C LEU A 60 -13.61 17.71 -14.24
N LYS A 61 -13.30 18.92 -14.74
CA LYS A 61 -14.11 19.59 -15.79
C LYS A 61 -14.14 18.78 -17.10
N LYS A 62 -13.03 18.16 -17.52
CA LYS A 62 -12.99 17.27 -18.71
C LYS A 62 -13.88 16.03 -18.52
N TYR A 63 -14.06 15.59 -17.27
CA TYR A 63 -14.96 14.48 -16.90
C TYR A 63 -16.40 14.93 -16.61
N LYS A 64 -16.77 16.19 -16.93
CA LYS A 64 -18.10 16.75 -16.66
C LYS A 64 -18.50 16.62 -15.18
N SER A 65 -17.53 16.84 -14.28
CA SER A 65 -17.70 16.69 -12.83
C SER A 65 -18.01 15.27 -12.33
N ASN A 66 -17.83 14.24 -13.17
CA ASN A 66 -17.92 12.86 -12.75
C ASN A 66 -16.58 12.41 -12.10
N GLU A 67 -16.50 12.59 -10.79
CA GLU A 67 -15.30 12.30 -10.00
C GLU A 67 -15.03 10.80 -9.87
N GLU A 68 -16.06 9.98 -9.71
CA GLU A 68 -15.94 8.52 -9.61
C GLU A 68 -15.27 7.94 -10.85
N LYS A 69 -15.75 8.32 -12.04
CA LYS A 69 -15.16 7.90 -13.31
C LYS A 69 -13.72 8.38 -13.47
N LEU A 70 -13.44 9.61 -13.06
CA LEU A 70 -12.08 10.18 -13.10
C LEU A 70 -11.13 9.35 -12.23
N ILE A 71 -11.48 9.12 -10.96
CA ILE A 71 -10.64 8.38 -10.01
C ILE A 71 -10.44 6.95 -10.47
N LYS A 72 -11.49 6.28 -10.96
CA LYS A 72 -11.38 4.93 -11.51
C LYS A 72 -10.38 4.85 -12.67
N GLU A 73 -10.49 5.71 -13.67
CA GLU A 73 -9.56 5.72 -14.81
C GLU A 73 -8.13 6.11 -14.39
N PHE A 74 -7.98 7.01 -13.40
CA PHE A 74 -6.67 7.38 -12.86
C PHE A 74 -6.02 6.21 -12.12
N ILE A 75 -6.77 5.48 -11.30
CA ILE A 75 -6.31 4.26 -10.61
C ILE A 75 -5.90 3.19 -11.62
N GLU A 76 -6.68 2.99 -12.69
CA GLU A 76 -6.32 2.03 -13.76
C GLU A 76 -4.97 2.39 -14.42
N GLU A 77 -4.75 3.66 -14.75
CA GLU A 77 -3.47 4.14 -15.28
C GLU A 77 -2.33 3.93 -14.27
N LEU A 78 -2.56 4.27 -13.00
CA LEU A 78 -1.58 4.15 -11.94
C LEU A 78 -1.16 2.68 -11.75
N LEU A 79 -2.12 1.76 -11.67
CA LEU A 79 -1.89 0.33 -11.52
C LEU A 79 -1.13 -0.25 -12.71
N ASN A 80 -1.39 0.22 -13.94
CA ASN A 80 -0.63 -0.19 -15.11
C ASN A 80 0.85 0.22 -15.02
N ARG A 81 1.15 1.42 -14.53
CA ARG A 81 2.54 1.87 -14.32
C ARG A 81 3.24 1.12 -13.19
N ILE A 82 2.53 0.85 -12.09
CA ILE A 82 3.05 0.06 -10.95
C ILE A 82 3.42 -1.35 -11.39
N LYS A 83 2.61 -1.98 -12.25
CA LYS A 83 2.87 -3.33 -12.79
C LYS A 83 4.23 -3.43 -13.47
N ASP A 84 4.69 -2.38 -14.14
CA ASP A 84 5.96 -2.36 -14.86
C ASP A 84 7.18 -1.96 -14.02
N SER A 85 6.95 -1.42 -12.82
CA SER A 85 8.01 -1.14 -11.87
C SER A 85 8.34 -2.36 -11.03
N ARG A 86 9.61 -2.61 -10.71
CA ARG A 86 9.99 -3.78 -9.90
C ARG A 86 9.40 -3.72 -8.48
N ASN A 87 9.47 -2.57 -7.82
CA ASN A 87 8.85 -2.31 -6.53
C ASN A 87 8.42 -0.84 -6.39
N MET A 88 7.77 -0.50 -5.28
CA MET A 88 7.22 0.83 -5.04
C MET A 88 8.31 1.91 -4.86
N ALA A 89 9.49 1.55 -4.35
CA ALA A 89 10.60 2.49 -4.22
C ALA A 89 11.07 2.99 -5.60
N LEU A 90 11.28 2.05 -6.53
CA LEU A 90 11.65 2.36 -7.91
C LEU A 90 10.50 3.04 -8.66
N PHE A 91 9.26 2.63 -8.39
CA PHE A 91 8.08 3.26 -8.97
C PHE A 91 8.03 4.74 -8.60
N PHE A 92 8.06 5.09 -7.32
CA PHE A 92 8.01 6.47 -6.86
C PHE A 92 9.22 7.27 -7.35
N ASN A 93 10.44 6.73 -7.21
CA ASN A 93 11.63 7.45 -7.65
C ASN A 93 11.62 7.79 -9.16
N THR A 94 11.14 6.86 -9.99
CA THR A 94 11.05 7.06 -11.45
C THR A 94 9.81 7.88 -11.84
N ASN A 95 8.71 7.75 -11.09
CA ASN A 95 7.41 8.37 -11.35
C ASN A 95 7.03 9.36 -10.24
N LYS A 96 7.91 10.31 -9.91
CA LYS A 96 7.56 11.40 -8.97
C LYS A 96 6.26 12.10 -9.39
N SER A 97 6.03 12.17 -10.70
CA SER A 97 4.79 12.60 -11.31
C SER A 97 4.45 11.77 -12.55
N ILE A 98 3.18 11.73 -12.92
CA ILE A 98 2.68 11.16 -14.16
C ILE A 98 1.91 12.22 -14.97
N THR A 99 1.91 12.08 -16.30
CA THR A 99 1.03 12.86 -17.16
C THR A 99 -0.20 12.04 -17.48
N PHE A 100 -1.37 12.49 -17.01
CA PHE A 100 -2.66 11.86 -17.24
C PHE A 100 -3.60 12.81 -18.00
N LYS A 101 -4.09 12.37 -19.16
CA LYS A 101 -4.97 13.16 -20.06
C LYS A 101 -4.43 14.59 -20.33
N GLY A 102 -3.11 14.69 -20.51
CA GLY A 102 -2.39 15.94 -20.81
C GLY A 102 -2.14 16.86 -19.60
N LEU A 103 -2.39 16.40 -18.37
CA LEU A 103 -2.14 17.15 -17.15
C LEU A 103 -1.16 16.39 -16.25
N LYS A 104 -0.24 17.11 -15.62
CA LYS A 104 0.78 16.54 -14.73
C LYS A 104 0.23 16.38 -13.32
N PHE A 105 0.41 15.20 -12.72
CA PHE A 105 0.04 14.89 -11.34
C PHE A 105 1.23 14.30 -10.61
N TYR A 106 1.56 14.85 -9.45
CA TYR A 106 2.56 14.30 -8.54
C TYR A 106 1.96 13.12 -7.78
N LEU A 107 2.77 12.10 -7.53
CA LEU A 107 2.37 10.90 -6.79
C LEU A 107 2.88 10.91 -5.34
N PHE A 108 3.95 11.65 -5.07
CA PHE A 108 4.42 11.97 -3.73
C PHE A 108 5.26 13.25 -3.75
N TYR A 109 5.42 13.85 -2.59
CA TYR A 109 6.33 14.97 -2.38
C TYR A 109 7.55 14.52 -1.58
N PRO A 110 8.79 14.67 -2.08
CA PRO A 110 9.98 14.36 -1.31
C PRO A 110 10.19 15.36 -0.17
N SER A 111 10.83 14.92 0.91
CA SER A 111 11.34 15.79 1.98
C SER A 111 12.53 16.62 1.49
N GLU A 112 12.89 17.64 2.26
CA GLU A 112 14.11 18.44 2.05
C GLU A 112 14.21 19.12 0.68
N SER A 113 13.09 19.65 0.17
CA SER A 113 13.17 20.46 -1.04
C SER A 113 13.87 21.80 -0.76
N GLU A 114 14.77 22.25 -1.64
CA GLU A 114 15.50 23.51 -1.46
C GLU A 114 14.56 24.73 -1.35
N THR A 115 13.41 24.68 -2.00
CA THR A 115 12.46 25.79 -2.10
C THR A 115 11.36 25.76 -1.01
N TYR A 116 10.91 24.58 -0.59
CA TYR A 116 9.77 24.41 0.31
C TYR A 116 10.10 23.63 1.59
N GLN A 117 11.38 23.28 1.82
CA GLN A 117 11.82 22.43 2.92
C GLN A 117 10.91 21.18 3.03
N ASN A 118 10.22 21.01 4.17
CA ASN A 118 9.29 19.89 4.43
C ASN A 118 7.81 20.24 4.22
N GLU A 119 7.45 21.49 3.88
CA GLU A 119 6.03 21.89 3.76
C GLU A 119 5.27 21.09 2.70
N LEU A 120 5.96 20.68 1.63
CA LEU A 120 5.38 19.77 0.64
C LEU A 120 5.32 18.34 1.16
N PHE A 121 6.34 17.88 1.89
CA PHE A 121 6.36 16.53 2.44
C PHE A 121 5.23 16.31 3.44
N ASP A 122 4.92 17.32 4.26
CA ASP A 122 3.85 17.29 5.27
C ASP A 122 2.45 17.21 4.65
N GLN A 123 2.31 17.43 3.33
CA GLN A 123 1.07 17.21 2.58
C GLN A 123 0.89 15.78 2.09
N ASN A 124 1.90 14.91 2.23
CA ASN A 124 1.72 13.48 1.97
C ASN A 124 0.82 12.87 3.06
N ILE A 125 -0.02 11.93 2.64
CA ILE A 125 -0.89 11.17 3.53
C ILE A 125 -0.25 9.80 3.72
N PHE A 126 0.24 9.52 4.92
CA PHE A 126 0.64 8.18 5.32
C PHE A 126 -0.51 7.51 6.05
N SER A 127 -0.82 6.27 5.68
CA SER A 127 -1.93 5.53 6.26
C SER A 127 -1.50 4.16 6.73
N VAL A 128 -2.08 3.71 7.84
CA VAL A 128 -1.88 2.40 8.45
C VAL A 128 -3.18 1.62 8.46
N VAL A 129 -3.10 0.34 8.12
CA VAL A 129 -4.24 -0.58 8.07
C VAL A 129 -3.90 -1.83 8.84
N GLN A 130 -4.73 -2.16 9.81
CA GLN A 130 -4.63 -3.42 10.53
C GLN A 130 -5.29 -4.54 9.74
N GLU A 131 -4.70 -5.73 9.82
CA GLU A 131 -5.39 -6.97 9.43
C GLU A 131 -5.96 -6.95 7.99
N LEU A 132 -5.23 -6.35 7.03
CA LEU A 132 -5.71 -6.19 5.65
C LEU A 132 -5.90 -7.54 4.96
N PRO A 133 -7.13 -7.97 4.62
CA PRO A 133 -7.34 -9.23 3.92
C PRO A 133 -6.87 -9.10 2.47
N TYR A 134 -5.90 -9.90 2.07
CA TYR A 134 -5.50 -10.05 0.67
C TYR A 134 -6.03 -11.37 0.13
N LYS A 135 -6.91 -11.30 -0.87
CA LYS A 135 -7.50 -12.48 -1.52
C LYS A 135 -7.25 -12.44 -3.01
N TYR A 136 -6.55 -13.42 -3.55
CA TYR A 136 -6.45 -13.60 -5.00
C TYR A 136 -7.52 -14.59 -5.47
N LYS A 137 -8.33 -14.16 -6.43
CA LYS A 137 -9.36 -14.99 -7.06
C LYS A 137 -8.99 -15.28 -8.51
N TYR A 138 -9.20 -16.52 -8.92
CA TYR A 138 -9.04 -16.97 -10.30
C TYR A 138 -10.27 -17.82 -10.66
N ASP A 139 -10.93 -17.49 -11.77
CA ASP A 139 -12.19 -18.13 -12.22
C ASP A 139 -13.29 -18.18 -11.13
N GLY A 140 -13.39 -17.12 -10.32
CA GLY A 140 -14.40 -16.98 -9.26
C GLY A 140 -14.00 -17.61 -7.91
N GLU A 141 -13.05 -18.53 -7.91
CA GLU A 141 -12.58 -19.23 -6.71
C GLU A 141 -11.42 -18.51 -6.02
N ILE A 142 -11.35 -18.59 -4.69
CA ILE A 142 -10.23 -18.04 -3.92
C ILE A 142 -9.05 -19.02 -4.02
N LEU A 143 -8.04 -18.63 -4.78
CA LEU A 143 -6.83 -19.42 -4.97
C LEU A 143 -5.81 -19.22 -3.85
N PHE A 144 -5.77 -18.01 -3.29
CA PHE A 144 -4.86 -17.67 -2.20
C PHE A 144 -5.46 -16.58 -1.34
N SER A 145 -5.22 -16.68 -0.03
CA SER A 145 -5.62 -15.65 0.92
C SER A 145 -4.60 -15.59 2.04
N PHE A 146 -4.20 -14.37 2.41
CA PHE A 146 -3.51 -14.13 3.67
C PHE A 146 -3.86 -12.73 4.17
N ARG A 147 -3.38 -12.43 5.38
CA ARG A 147 -3.69 -11.19 6.08
C ARG A 147 -2.43 -10.72 6.80
N PRO A 148 -1.76 -9.67 6.31
CA PRO A 148 -0.74 -8.97 7.08
C PRO A 148 -1.35 -8.33 8.32
N ASP A 149 -0.59 -8.32 9.41
CA ASP A 149 -1.00 -7.65 10.64
C ASP A 149 -1.06 -6.13 10.45
N ILE A 150 -0.07 -5.54 9.77
CA ILE A 150 -0.01 -4.09 9.49
C ILE A 150 0.37 -3.86 8.03
N THR A 151 -0.39 -3.01 7.35
CA THR A 151 -0.09 -2.53 5.99
C THR A 151 0.01 -1.01 5.98
N ILE A 152 1.00 -0.48 5.25
CA ILE A 152 1.28 0.95 5.17
C ILE A 152 1.08 1.42 3.73
N PHE A 153 0.50 2.62 3.60
CA PHE A 153 0.21 3.29 2.34
C PHE A 153 0.78 4.71 2.34
N LEU A 154 1.13 5.19 1.15
CA LEU A 154 1.55 6.57 0.88
C LEU A 154 0.62 7.14 -0.19
N ASN A 155 -0.08 8.23 0.13
CA ASN A 155 -1.03 8.92 -0.76
C ASN A 155 -2.05 7.96 -1.37
N GLY A 156 -2.51 7.00 -0.56
CA GLY A 156 -3.43 5.94 -0.94
C GLY A 156 -2.83 4.80 -1.76
N VAL A 157 -1.51 4.79 -2.01
CA VAL A 157 -0.84 3.71 -2.76
C VAL A 157 -0.07 2.82 -1.79
N PHE A 158 -0.20 1.50 -1.95
CA PHE A 158 0.52 0.53 -1.13
C PHE A 158 2.02 0.78 -1.10
N LEU A 159 2.63 0.62 0.08
CA LEU A 159 4.05 0.86 0.31
C LEU A 159 4.76 -0.38 0.86
N SER A 160 4.23 -0.96 1.93
CA SER A 160 4.86 -2.05 2.67
C SER A 160 3.88 -2.76 3.60
N TYR A 161 4.26 -3.92 4.12
CA TYR A 161 3.53 -4.55 5.23
C TYR A 161 4.51 -5.12 6.28
N SER A 162 3.99 -5.32 7.50
CA SER A 162 4.70 -5.94 8.62
C SER A 162 3.89 -7.09 9.18
N GLU A 163 4.60 -8.16 9.51
CA GLU A 163 4.13 -9.27 10.34
C GLU A 163 4.58 -9.04 11.78
N LEU A 164 3.68 -9.21 12.72
CA LEU A 164 3.95 -9.02 14.13
C LEU A 164 4.09 -10.39 14.80
N LYS A 165 4.95 -10.45 15.81
CA LYS A 165 5.10 -11.63 16.66
C LYS A 165 5.19 -11.17 18.10
N SER A 166 4.42 -11.82 18.96
CA SER A 166 4.45 -11.59 20.39
C SER A 166 5.41 -12.56 21.07
N ASN A 167 6.36 -12.04 21.85
CA ASN A 167 7.25 -12.91 22.64
C ASN A 167 6.49 -13.67 23.74
N PHE A 168 5.28 -13.22 24.11
CA PHE A 168 4.41 -13.91 25.07
C PHE A 168 3.93 -15.27 24.56
N SER A 169 3.90 -15.50 23.24
CA SER A 169 3.54 -16.79 22.64
C SER A 169 4.75 -17.71 22.39
N GLY A 170 5.95 -17.31 22.86
CA GLY A 170 7.20 -18.02 22.58
C GLY A 170 7.65 -17.90 21.11
N GLN A 171 6.99 -17.07 20.31
CA GLN A 171 7.34 -16.79 18.92
C GLN A 171 8.21 -15.53 18.82
N ASN A 172 9.09 -15.47 17.83
CA ASN A 172 9.88 -14.28 17.54
C ASN A 172 9.87 -13.92 16.05
N ALA A 173 10.09 -12.64 15.76
CA ALA A 173 10.15 -12.12 14.41
C ALA A 173 11.21 -12.79 13.54
N GLY A 174 12.42 -12.98 14.09
CA GLY A 174 13.58 -13.50 13.35
C GLY A 174 13.37 -14.90 12.79
N LYS A 175 12.69 -15.78 13.52
CA LYS A 175 12.41 -17.16 13.10
C LYS A 175 10.96 -17.31 12.64
N ASN A 176 9.99 -17.06 13.51
CA ASN A 176 8.58 -17.34 13.21
C ASN A 176 8.00 -16.35 12.19
N GLY A 177 8.28 -15.06 12.36
CA GLY A 177 7.80 -14.02 11.42
C GLY A 177 8.35 -14.23 10.01
N ARG A 178 9.68 -14.38 9.89
CA ARG A 178 10.33 -14.57 8.57
C ARG A 178 9.88 -15.87 7.91
N ASN A 179 9.75 -16.96 8.68
CA ASN A 179 9.27 -18.23 8.15
C ASN A 179 7.82 -18.15 7.68
N LYS A 180 6.95 -17.37 8.35
CA LYS A 180 5.58 -17.12 7.89
C LYS A 180 5.59 -16.45 6.51
N ILE A 181 6.28 -15.32 6.37
CA ILE A 181 6.37 -14.60 5.09
C ILE A 181 6.93 -15.49 3.99
N ALA A 182 8.03 -16.21 4.27
CA ALA A 182 8.63 -17.10 3.28
C ALA A 182 7.69 -18.23 2.86
N LYS A 183 6.91 -18.79 3.81
CA LYS A 183 5.90 -19.81 3.53
C LYS A 183 4.75 -19.23 2.69
N ASP A 184 4.21 -18.09 3.09
CA ASP A 184 3.09 -17.43 2.40
C ASP A 184 3.48 -17.04 0.97
N TYR A 185 4.68 -16.48 0.77
CA TYR A 185 5.17 -16.15 -0.57
C TYR A 185 5.42 -17.41 -1.41
N ARG A 186 6.02 -18.47 -0.82
CA ARG A 186 6.20 -19.75 -1.51
C ARG A 186 4.86 -20.34 -1.96
N GLU A 187 3.87 -20.32 -1.08
CA GLU A 187 2.52 -20.82 -1.37
C GLU A 187 1.86 -20.00 -2.48
N ALA A 188 1.96 -18.67 -2.44
CA ALA A 188 1.47 -17.80 -3.50
C ALA A 188 2.14 -18.11 -4.85
N VAL A 189 3.46 -18.32 -4.88
CA VAL A 189 4.20 -18.68 -6.10
C VAL A 189 3.77 -20.05 -6.63
N ILE A 190 3.59 -21.06 -5.77
CA ILE A 190 3.12 -22.39 -6.19
C ILE A 190 1.73 -22.29 -6.82
N ASN A 191 0.80 -21.59 -6.17
CA ASN A 191 -0.55 -21.36 -6.69
C ASN A 191 -0.52 -20.58 -8.02
N TYR A 192 0.33 -19.56 -8.14
CA TYR A 192 0.54 -18.83 -9.38
C TYR A 192 1.00 -19.75 -10.51
N LEU A 193 1.98 -20.64 -10.25
CA LEU A 193 2.50 -21.54 -11.28
C LEU A 193 1.44 -22.52 -11.79
N GLN A 194 0.50 -22.96 -10.94
CA GLN A 194 -0.61 -23.83 -11.35
C GLN A 194 -1.53 -23.17 -12.38
N ILE A 195 -1.82 -21.87 -12.23
CA ILE A 195 -2.69 -21.14 -13.17
C ILE A 195 -1.91 -20.59 -14.37
N ALA A 196 -0.65 -20.21 -14.19
CA ALA A 196 0.17 -19.68 -15.28
C ALA A 196 0.55 -20.77 -16.30
N LYS A 197 0.65 -22.04 -15.88
CA LYS A 197 0.98 -23.20 -16.74
C LYS A 197 2.17 -22.95 -17.69
N PHE A 198 3.16 -22.18 -17.26
CA PHE A 198 4.32 -21.73 -18.04
C PHE A 198 4.01 -20.85 -19.27
N ASN A 199 2.81 -20.28 -19.37
CA ASN A 199 2.35 -19.49 -20.53
C ASN A 199 2.03 -18.01 -20.20
N ASP A 200 2.34 -17.53 -18.99
CA ASP A 200 2.21 -16.11 -18.62
C ASP A 200 3.42 -15.29 -19.11
N ILE A 201 3.64 -15.27 -20.43
CA ILE A 201 4.82 -14.64 -21.07
C ILE A 201 4.93 -13.16 -20.71
N SER A 202 3.78 -12.45 -20.68
CA SER A 202 3.73 -11.03 -20.29
C SER A 202 3.76 -10.80 -18.77
N GLN A 203 3.78 -11.86 -17.98
CA GLN A 203 3.75 -11.87 -16.51
C GLN A 203 2.54 -11.13 -15.94
N LYS A 204 1.42 -11.07 -16.66
CA LYS A 204 0.24 -10.29 -16.25
C LYS A 204 -0.39 -10.90 -15.01
N ILE A 205 -0.49 -12.23 -14.95
CA ILE A 205 -1.03 -12.96 -13.79
C ILE A 205 -0.09 -12.78 -12.61
N ARG A 206 1.22 -12.98 -12.82
CA ARG A 206 2.24 -12.79 -11.78
C ARG A 206 2.18 -11.40 -11.16
N LYS A 207 2.20 -10.37 -12.01
CA LYS A 207 2.24 -8.96 -11.60
C LYS A 207 0.99 -8.55 -10.81
N ASP A 208 -0.16 -9.19 -11.02
CA ASP A 208 -1.37 -8.91 -10.27
C ASP A 208 -1.48 -9.75 -8.99
N PHE A 209 -1.11 -11.03 -9.04
CA PHE A 209 -1.19 -11.96 -7.92
C PHE A 209 -0.09 -11.72 -6.87
N LEU A 210 1.17 -11.59 -7.29
CA LEU A 210 2.28 -11.48 -6.35
C LEU A 210 2.54 -10.04 -5.90
N LYS A 211 1.70 -9.06 -6.28
CA LYS A 211 1.97 -7.63 -6.07
C LYS A 211 2.20 -7.22 -4.63
N ILE A 212 1.46 -7.81 -3.68
CA ILE A 212 1.62 -7.50 -2.27
C ILE A 212 3.00 -7.90 -1.72
N PHE A 213 3.62 -8.93 -2.31
CA PHE A 213 4.98 -9.36 -1.98
C PHE A 213 6.03 -8.60 -2.80
N GLU A 214 5.85 -8.55 -4.12
CA GLU A 214 6.89 -8.09 -5.05
C GLU A 214 6.94 -6.57 -5.17
N LYS A 215 5.84 -5.86 -4.92
CA LYS A 215 5.80 -4.40 -5.00
C LYS A 215 6.21 -3.72 -3.70
N ALA A 216 6.14 -4.39 -2.55
CA ALA A 216 6.50 -3.80 -1.28
C ALA A 216 7.92 -3.21 -1.31
N ILE A 217 8.11 -2.03 -0.71
CA ILE A 217 9.46 -1.50 -0.46
C ILE A 217 10.17 -2.40 0.55
N HIS A 218 9.50 -2.63 1.68
CA HIS A 218 9.95 -3.52 2.73
C HIS A 218 8.82 -4.48 3.11
N ILE A 219 9.22 -5.70 3.46
CA ILE A 219 8.39 -6.65 4.19
C ILE A 219 9.11 -6.91 5.49
N THR A 220 8.49 -6.53 6.60
CA THR A 220 9.13 -6.55 7.90
C THR A 220 8.49 -7.55 8.84
N THR A 221 9.26 -7.96 9.85
CA THR A 221 8.79 -8.81 10.94
C THR A 221 9.20 -8.13 12.24
N THR A 222 8.26 -7.88 13.13
CA THR A 222 8.53 -7.12 14.35
C THR A 222 8.11 -7.93 15.57
N SER A 223 9.05 -8.08 16.52
CA SER A 223 8.77 -8.71 17.81
C SER A 223 8.34 -7.65 18.80
N PHE A 224 7.25 -7.89 19.52
CA PHE A 224 6.83 -7.05 20.64
C PHE A 224 7.05 -7.78 21.97
N SER A 225 7.64 -7.05 22.90
CA SER A 225 7.75 -7.44 24.30
C SER A 225 7.46 -6.22 25.17
N ILE A 226 6.54 -6.35 26.11
CA ILE A 226 6.39 -5.39 27.19
C ILE A 226 7.23 -5.92 28.35
N LYS A 227 8.25 -5.16 28.75
CA LYS A 227 8.82 -5.31 30.09
C LYS A 227 7.85 -4.62 31.04
N LEU A 228 7.11 -5.43 31.81
CA LEU A 228 6.36 -4.96 32.97
C LEU A 228 7.33 -4.65 34.11
#